data_AF-A0A662TUB4-F1
#
_entry.id   AF-A0A662TUB4-F1
#
_cell.length_a   1.000
_cell.length_b   1.000
_cell.length_c   1.000
_cell.angle_alpha   90.00
_cell.angle_beta   90.00
_cell.angle_gamma   90.00
#
_symmetry.space_group_name_H-M   'P 1'
#
loop_
_entity.id
_entity.type
_entity.pdbx_description
1 polymer ?
#
loop_
_entity_poly.entity_id
_entity_poly.type
_entity_poly.pdbx_seq_one_letter_code
_entity_poly.pdbx_strand_id
1 'polypeptide(L)'
;MGAEEILKQQVEAAKERMAKRKYQRQYYPGSTMVPENRRKFYDPIRPLEVLRTLTDEDFQNLLGFRALGQRYLSVHPPLEEIGEPDDPIRELVPADAGAKAGDRITTMVMSDSLTHPLIGPYTRIWMYLNRFRGIDGASYSARTTLEMREREMEGVSRVIIEAECFDPARDAFRQFGCTGASSRLDKNGLFFDPMARIEYDPSTGHYMQVKDGFGIPLDKPVDLGPTLPEEEKAKRNVMYMNTDGNPVLAGPEWEVLVVKRRIQALRFLAGMGPYKLNGK
;
A
#
# COMPACT_ATOMS: atom_id res chain seq x y z
N MET A 1 5.54 -17.46 -3.86
CA MET A 1 4.44 -17.17 -4.81
C MET A 1 4.61 -15.74 -5.26
N GLY A 2 4.70 -15.48 -6.57
CA GLY A 2 4.92 -14.12 -7.09
C GLY A 2 3.65 -13.25 -7.03
N ALA A 3 3.81 -11.93 -7.19
CA ALA A 3 2.70 -10.98 -7.09
C ALA A 3 1.57 -11.22 -8.10
N GLU A 4 1.89 -11.68 -9.32
CA GLU A 4 0.90 -11.93 -10.37
C GLU A 4 -0.14 -12.97 -9.92
N GLU A 5 0.32 -14.10 -9.38
CA GLU A 5 -0.56 -15.17 -8.91
C GLU A 5 -1.36 -14.72 -7.67
N ILE A 6 -0.73 -13.98 -6.75
CA ILE A 6 -1.42 -13.40 -5.58
C ILE A 6 -2.55 -12.47 -6.03
N LEU A 7 -2.27 -11.57 -6.98
CA LEU A 7 -3.24 -10.61 -7.50
C LEU A 7 -4.39 -11.30 -8.23
N LYS A 8 -4.10 -12.34 -9.02
CA LYS A 8 -5.12 -13.15 -9.69
C LYS A 8 -6.06 -13.80 -8.67
N GLN A 9 -5.52 -14.44 -7.64
CA GLN A 9 -6.31 -15.05 -6.57
C GLN A 9 -7.16 -13.99 -5.82
N GLN A 10 -6.58 -12.82 -5.53
CA GLN A 10 -7.31 -11.72 -4.89
C GLN A 10 -8.48 -11.21 -5.75
N VAL A 11 -8.27 -11.04 -7.07
CA VAL A 11 -9.31 -10.58 -7.99
C VAL A 11 -10.45 -11.59 -8.09
N GLU A 12 -10.14 -12.88 -8.22
CA GLU A 12 -11.18 -13.92 -8.30
C GLU A 12 -11.98 -14.03 -6.99
N ALA A 13 -11.30 -14.04 -5.84
CA ALA A 13 -11.97 -14.00 -4.54
C ALA A 13 -12.82 -12.73 -4.36
N ALA A 14 -12.34 -11.58 -4.84
CA ALA A 14 -13.09 -10.33 -4.79
C ALA A 14 -14.34 -10.36 -5.68
N LYS A 15 -14.24 -10.90 -6.90
CA LYS A 15 -15.38 -11.08 -7.81
C LYS A 15 -16.44 -11.96 -7.18
N GLU A 16 -16.06 -13.11 -6.62
CA GLU A 16 -17.00 -14.01 -5.93
C GLU A 16 -17.71 -13.30 -4.77
N ARG A 17 -16.94 -12.58 -3.94
CA ARG A 17 -17.49 -11.80 -2.81
C ARG A 17 -18.44 -10.70 -3.27
N MET A 18 -18.12 -9.99 -4.35
CA MET A 18 -18.92 -8.88 -4.86
C MET A 18 -20.17 -9.36 -5.60
N ALA A 19 -20.11 -10.50 -6.30
CA ALA A 19 -21.27 -11.10 -6.96
C ALA A 19 -22.41 -11.43 -5.97
N LYS A 20 -22.07 -11.70 -4.70
CA LYS A 20 -23.04 -11.95 -3.62
C LYS A 20 -23.69 -10.66 -3.06
N ARG A 21 -23.29 -9.47 -3.52
CA ARG A 21 -23.76 -8.18 -2.98
C ARG A 21 -24.68 -7.48 -3.97
N LYS A 22 -25.80 -6.93 -3.47
CA LYS A 22 -26.69 -6.06 -4.25
C LYS A 22 -26.16 -4.62 -4.43
N TYR A 23 -25.19 -4.22 -3.61
CA TYR A 23 -24.66 -2.86 -3.60
C TYR A 23 -23.38 -2.74 -4.44
N GLN A 24 -23.41 -1.85 -5.44
CA GLN A 24 -22.23 -1.48 -6.20
C GLN A 24 -21.44 -0.38 -5.46
N ARG A 25 -20.18 -0.69 -5.14
CA ARG A 25 -19.30 0.23 -4.44
C ARG A 25 -18.81 1.33 -5.38
N GLN A 26 -18.78 2.57 -4.88
CA GLN A 26 -18.37 3.74 -5.67
C GLN A 26 -16.91 4.18 -5.42
N TYR A 27 -16.34 3.77 -4.28
CA TYR A 27 -14.95 3.99 -3.85
C TYR A 27 -14.51 5.45 -3.65
N TYR A 28 -14.54 6.30 -4.68
CA TYR A 28 -14.07 7.69 -4.63
C TYR A 28 -14.83 8.59 -5.62
N PRO A 29 -15.22 9.83 -5.25
CA PRO A 29 -15.93 10.76 -6.14
C PRO A 29 -15.01 11.43 -7.17
N GLY A 30 -15.59 11.97 -8.24
CA GLY A 30 -14.92 12.76 -9.27
C GLY A 30 -14.67 12.00 -10.58
N SER A 31 -14.55 12.75 -11.69
CA SER A 31 -14.51 12.20 -13.05
C SER A 31 -13.16 12.37 -13.76
N THR A 32 -12.20 13.08 -13.18
CA THR A 32 -10.85 13.22 -13.76
C THR A 32 -9.97 11.98 -13.52
N MET A 33 -8.78 12.00 -14.11
CA MET A 33 -7.77 10.94 -14.03
C MET A 33 -7.38 10.57 -12.59
N VAL A 34 -7.17 11.55 -11.70
CA VAL A 34 -6.73 11.29 -10.32
C VAL A 34 -7.75 10.47 -9.51
N PRO A 35 -9.05 10.83 -9.46
CA PRO A 35 -10.11 9.98 -8.93
C PRO A 35 -10.13 8.58 -9.52
N GLU A 36 -9.95 8.47 -10.84
CA GLU A 36 -9.98 7.18 -11.54
C GLU A 36 -8.82 6.27 -11.14
N ASN A 37 -7.61 6.82 -11.04
CA ASN A 37 -6.44 6.11 -10.54
C ASN A 37 -6.64 5.67 -9.08
N ARG A 38 -7.21 6.53 -8.22
CA ARG A 38 -7.55 6.15 -6.84
C ARG A 38 -8.56 5.00 -6.79
N ARG A 39 -9.62 5.05 -7.61
CA ARG A 39 -10.60 3.95 -7.71
C ARG A 39 -9.94 2.65 -8.16
N LYS A 40 -8.98 2.69 -9.08
CA LYS A 40 -8.19 1.50 -9.47
C LYS A 40 -7.53 0.86 -8.26
N PHE A 41 -6.85 1.63 -7.42
CA PHE A 41 -6.23 1.08 -6.20
C PHE A 41 -7.27 0.58 -5.19
N TYR A 42 -8.42 1.24 -5.03
CA TYR A 42 -9.41 0.86 -4.03
C TYR A 42 -10.28 -0.33 -4.43
N ASP A 43 -10.42 -0.59 -5.73
CA ASP A 43 -11.33 -1.61 -6.22
C ASP A 43 -10.62 -2.97 -6.36
N PRO A 44 -10.86 -3.95 -5.47
CA PRO A 44 -10.16 -5.23 -5.47
C PRO A 44 -10.42 -6.08 -6.72
N ILE A 45 -11.44 -5.78 -7.53
CA ILE A 45 -11.68 -6.51 -8.79
C ILE A 45 -10.84 -5.95 -9.95
N ARG A 46 -10.33 -4.72 -9.82
CA ARG A 46 -9.45 -4.12 -10.81
C ARG A 46 -8.03 -4.62 -10.56
N PRO A 47 -7.41 -5.30 -11.54
CA PRO A 47 -6.07 -5.84 -11.36
C PRO A 47 -5.06 -4.70 -11.22
N LEU A 48 -4.06 -4.93 -10.37
CA LEU A 48 -2.87 -4.11 -10.32
C LEU A 48 -1.86 -4.68 -11.31
N GLU A 49 -1.16 -3.80 -12.02
CA GLU A 49 -0.14 -4.20 -12.98
C GLU A 49 1.15 -4.60 -12.26
N VAL A 50 1.68 -5.78 -12.58
CA VAL A 50 3.01 -6.22 -12.12
C VAL A 50 4.07 -5.56 -13.00
N LEU A 51 4.94 -4.75 -12.40
CA LEU A 51 5.97 -3.99 -13.10
C LEU A 51 7.36 -4.62 -13.02
N ARG A 52 7.55 -5.55 -12.07
CA ARG A 52 8.81 -6.26 -11.84
C ARG A 52 8.55 -7.60 -11.18
N THR A 53 9.56 -8.47 -11.19
CA THR A 53 9.52 -9.74 -10.46
C THR A 53 10.89 -9.98 -9.85
N LEU A 54 10.90 -10.22 -8.54
CA LEU A 54 12.09 -10.55 -7.78
C LEU A 54 12.24 -12.07 -7.67
N THR A 55 13.42 -12.56 -7.33
CA THR A 55 13.53 -13.94 -6.85
C THR A 55 13.01 -14.03 -5.41
N ASP A 56 12.67 -15.22 -4.94
CA ASP A 56 12.24 -15.40 -3.54
C ASP A 56 13.37 -15.05 -2.55
N GLU A 57 14.62 -15.28 -2.94
CA GLU A 57 15.79 -14.90 -2.17
C GLU A 57 15.96 -13.37 -2.12
N ASP A 58 15.99 -12.71 -3.28
CA ASP A 58 16.13 -11.24 -3.35
C ASP A 58 14.99 -10.54 -2.58
N PHE A 59 13.76 -11.04 -2.72
CA PHE A 59 12.62 -10.51 -1.99
C PHE A 59 12.75 -10.65 -0.47
N GLN A 60 13.17 -11.82 0.02
CA GLN A 60 13.31 -12.03 1.47
C GLN A 60 14.47 -11.23 2.06
N ASN A 61 15.59 -11.15 1.34
CA ASN A 61 16.73 -10.33 1.73
C ASN A 61 16.33 -8.85 1.82
N LEU A 62 15.54 -8.35 0.85
CA LEU A 62 15.03 -6.98 0.88
C LEU A 62 14.10 -6.71 2.07
N LEU A 63 13.21 -7.65 2.41
CA LEU A 63 12.28 -7.49 3.53
C LEU A 63 13.00 -7.40 4.88
N GLY A 64 13.98 -8.28 5.11
CA GLY A 64 14.74 -8.33 6.37
C GLY A 64 13.95 -8.83 7.57
N PHE A 65 12.78 -9.48 7.38
CA PHE A 65 12.01 -10.04 8.49
C PHE A 65 12.64 -11.33 9.03
N ARG A 66 13.07 -12.21 8.12
CA ARG A 66 13.67 -13.52 8.41
C ARG A 66 14.52 -13.98 7.23
N ALA A 67 15.38 -14.98 7.44
CA ALA A 67 16.11 -15.61 6.35
C ALA A 67 15.19 -16.54 5.52
N LEU A 68 15.51 -16.71 4.23
CA LEU A 68 14.84 -17.70 3.39
C LEU A 68 15.02 -19.11 3.97
N GLY A 69 13.94 -19.88 4.05
CA GLY A 69 13.93 -21.21 4.68
C GLY A 69 13.84 -21.21 6.22
N GLN A 70 14.00 -20.07 6.89
CA GLN A 70 13.71 -19.96 8.33
C GLN A 70 12.21 -20.15 8.58
N ARG A 71 11.86 -20.90 9.63
CA ARG A 71 10.45 -21.04 10.05
C ARG A 71 9.89 -19.70 10.52
N TYR A 72 8.60 -19.47 10.28
CA TYR A 72 7.88 -18.36 10.90
C TYR A 72 7.95 -18.47 12.42
N LEU A 73 8.21 -17.34 13.07
CA LEU A 73 8.21 -17.27 14.53
C LEU A 73 6.78 -17.11 15.03
N SER A 74 6.45 -17.77 16.14
CA SER A 74 5.12 -17.67 16.75
C SER A 74 5.13 -16.72 17.96
N VAL A 75 4.04 -15.97 18.14
CA VAL A 75 3.77 -15.14 19.32
C VAL A 75 2.81 -15.81 20.30
N HIS A 76 2.05 -16.80 19.84
CA HIS A 76 1.20 -17.66 20.66
C HIS A 76 1.12 -19.07 20.04
N PRO A 77 0.65 -20.10 20.77
CA PRO A 77 0.37 -21.42 20.20
C PRO A 77 -0.63 -21.35 19.04
N PRO A 78 -0.68 -22.34 18.15
CA PRO A 78 -1.74 -22.45 17.14
C PRO A 78 -3.14 -22.34 17.76
N LEU A 79 -4.09 -21.72 17.05
CA LEU A 79 -5.46 -21.50 17.59
C LEU A 79 -6.15 -22.81 17.98
N GLU A 80 -5.83 -23.91 17.30
CA GLU A 80 -6.34 -25.26 17.62
C GLU A 80 -5.91 -25.77 19.01
N GLU A 81 -4.86 -25.18 19.60
CA GLU A 81 -4.29 -25.58 20.89
C GLU A 81 -4.73 -24.69 22.07
N ILE A 82 -5.31 -23.50 21.80
CA ILE A 82 -5.57 -22.48 22.84
C ILE A 82 -6.79 -22.82 23.72
N GLY A 83 -7.68 -23.70 23.26
CA GLY A 83 -8.85 -24.15 24.05
C GLY A 83 -9.81 -23.01 24.40
N GLU A 84 -10.12 -22.16 23.43
CA GLU A 84 -10.97 -20.99 23.64
C GLU A 84 -12.45 -21.37 23.88
N PRO A 85 -13.22 -20.62 24.69
CA PRO A 85 -14.64 -20.86 24.91
C PRO A 85 -15.46 -20.59 23.66
N ASP A 86 -16.65 -21.18 23.56
CA ASP A 86 -17.58 -20.97 22.44
C ASP A 86 -17.89 -19.47 22.23
N ASP A 87 -17.68 -18.98 21.01
CA ASP A 87 -17.98 -17.60 20.60
C ASP A 87 -18.54 -17.59 19.17
N PRO A 88 -19.85 -17.34 18.99
CA PRO A 88 -20.48 -17.38 17.68
C PRO A 88 -19.96 -16.29 16.73
N ILE A 89 -19.40 -15.18 17.24
CA ILE A 89 -18.81 -14.15 16.38
C ILE A 89 -17.48 -14.64 15.81
N ARG A 90 -16.67 -15.33 16.62
CA ARG A 90 -15.39 -15.91 16.16
C ARG A 90 -15.60 -16.94 15.05
N GLU A 91 -16.63 -17.77 15.16
CA GLU A 91 -16.98 -18.78 14.15
C GLU A 91 -17.37 -18.17 12.80
N LEU A 92 -17.97 -16.97 12.79
CA LEU A 92 -18.36 -16.27 11.57
C LEU A 92 -17.18 -15.64 10.81
N VAL A 93 -16.05 -15.40 11.49
CA VAL A 93 -14.90 -14.66 10.93
C VAL A 93 -13.71 -15.61 10.76
N PRO A 94 -13.45 -16.12 9.55
CA PRO A 94 -12.38 -17.08 9.35
C PRO A 94 -11.00 -16.44 9.57
N ALA A 95 -10.20 -17.01 10.45
CA ALA A 95 -8.82 -16.60 10.69
C ALA A 95 -7.94 -16.83 9.45
N ASP A 96 -7.02 -15.90 9.19
CA ASP A 96 -5.97 -16.07 8.19
C ASP A 96 -4.95 -17.15 8.64
N ALA A 97 -4.13 -17.65 7.72
CA ALA A 97 -3.27 -18.80 7.98
C ALA A 97 -2.20 -18.50 9.05
N GLY A 98 -1.64 -17.30 9.07
CA GLY A 98 -0.69 -16.88 10.10
C GLY A 98 -1.34 -16.66 11.46
N ALA A 99 -2.61 -16.24 11.50
CA ALA A 99 -3.36 -16.18 12.76
C ALA A 99 -3.61 -17.57 13.33
N LYS A 100 -4.03 -18.53 12.48
CA LYS A 100 -4.20 -19.95 12.86
C LYS A 100 -2.94 -20.59 13.42
N ALA A 101 -1.80 -20.31 12.79
CA ALA A 101 -0.49 -20.84 13.19
C ALA A 101 0.18 -20.06 14.35
N GLY A 102 -0.39 -18.92 14.73
CA GLY A 102 0.16 -18.06 15.78
C GLY A 102 1.41 -17.29 15.39
N ASP A 103 1.64 -17.04 14.10
CA ASP A 103 2.76 -16.25 13.59
C ASP A 103 2.86 -14.89 14.29
N ARG A 104 4.06 -14.39 14.53
CA ARG A 104 4.26 -13.02 15.01
C ARG A 104 3.65 -12.00 14.04
N ILE A 105 3.35 -10.83 14.57
CA ILE A 105 3.00 -9.66 13.76
C ILE A 105 4.30 -8.98 13.33
N THR A 106 4.41 -8.63 12.05
CA THR A 106 5.49 -7.79 11.53
C THR A 106 4.91 -6.55 10.86
N THR A 107 5.76 -5.56 10.63
CA THR A 107 5.40 -4.26 10.09
C THR A 107 6.07 -4.06 8.74
N MET A 108 5.35 -3.49 7.77
CA MET A 108 5.90 -2.90 6.56
C MET A 108 5.63 -1.39 6.59
N VAL A 109 6.68 -0.59 6.43
CA VAL A 109 6.57 0.87 6.36
C VAL A 109 7.00 1.34 4.97
N MET A 110 6.09 2.05 4.30
CA MET A 110 6.33 2.62 2.98
C MET A 110 6.39 4.13 3.06
N SER A 111 7.32 4.74 2.33
CA SER A 111 7.39 6.18 2.11
C SER A 111 7.21 6.46 0.62
N ASP A 112 6.26 7.32 0.30
CA ASP A 112 5.90 7.67 -1.07
C ASP A 112 6.26 9.16 -1.32
N SER A 113 6.92 9.46 -2.44
CA SER A 113 7.31 10.83 -2.82
C SER A 113 6.09 11.70 -3.09
N LEU A 114 6.17 12.99 -2.74
CA LEU A 114 5.13 13.93 -3.11
C LEU A 114 5.22 14.42 -4.57
N THR A 115 6.27 14.05 -5.31
CA THR A 115 6.47 14.46 -6.71
C THR A 115 6.02 13.34 -7.67
N HIS A 116 4.85 13.52 -8.29
CA HIS A 116 4.20 12.55 -9.20
C HIS A 116 4.21 11.09 -8.71
N PRO A 117 3.68 10.79 -7.52
CA PRO A 117 3.67 9.41 -7.05
C PRO A 117 2.71 8.52 -7.83
N LEU A 118 3.07 7.24 -7.96
CA LEU A 118 2.13 6.20 -8.38
C LEU A 118 1.08 5.92 -7.32
N ILE A 119 1.46 5.99 -6.03
CA ILE A 119 0.57 5.82 -4.89
C ILE A 119 0.92 6.84 -3.79
N GLY A 120 -0.07 7.30 -3.03
CA GLY A 120 0.16 8.21 -1.90
C GLY A 120 -0.37 7.64 -0.59
N PRO A 121 -0.05 8.25 0.57
CA PRO A 121 -0.29 7.62 1.87
C PRO A 121 -1.74 7.23 2.13
N TYR A 122 -2.68 8.15 1.87
CA TYR A 122 -4.10 7.85 2.00
C TYR A 122 -4.59 6.85 0.95
N THR A 123 -4.08 6.93 -0.28
CA THR A 123 -4.44 5.95 -1.33
C THR A 123 -4.00 4.54 -0.91
N ARG A 124 -2.83 4.43 -0.29
CA ARG A 124 -2.24 3.18 0.19
C ARG A 124 -3.08 2.57 1.32
N ILE A 125 -3.42 3.32 2.38
CA ILE A 125 -4.25 2.75 3.46
C ILE A 125 -5.66 2.36 3.00
N TRP A 126 -6.26 3.15 2.09
CA TRP A 126 -7.56 2.79 1.52
C TRP A 126 -7.45 1.56 0.61
N MET A 127 -6.38 1.41 -0.16
CA MET A 127 -6.11 0.18 -0.91
C MET A 127 -6.02 -1.02 0.03
N TYR A 128 -5.26 -0.92 1.12
CA TYR A 128 -5.07 -2.00 2.08
C TYR A 128 -6.41 -2.47 2.66
N LEU A 129 -7.23 -1.53 3.17
CA LEU A 129 -8.54 -1.81 3.76
C LEU A 129 -9.54 -2.47 2.78
N ASN A 130 -9.32 -2.31 1.47
CA ASN A 130 -10.20 -2.85 0.45
C ASN A 130 -9.74 -4.21 -0.12
N ARG A 131 -8.42 -4.42 -0.17
CA ARG A 131 -7.81 -5.58 -0.82
C ARG A 131 -7.34 -6.66 0.15
N PHE A 132 -6.95 -6.31 1.36
CA PHE A 132 -6.31 -7.23 2.30
C PHE A 132 -7.21 -7.51 3.52
N ARG A 133 -6.97 -8.65 4.19
CA ARG A 133 -7.66 -9.08 5.42
C ARG A 133 -6.71 -8.97 6.61
N GLY A 134 -7.25 -8.87 7.83
CA GLY A 134 -6.44 -8.95 9.04
C GLY A 134 -5.36 -7.88 9.14
N ILE A 135 -5.66 -6.66 8.69
CA ILE A 135 -4.71 -5.55 8.66
C ILE A 135 -4.84 -4.67 9.90
N ASP A 136 -3.70 -4.18 10.36
CA ASP A 136 -3.58 -2.93 11.10
C ASP A 136 -2.72 -1.97 10.25
N GLY A 137 -3.13 -0.71 10.12
CA GLY A 137 -2.41 0.20 9.25
C GLY A 137 -2.75 1.65 9.53
N ALA A 138 -1.74 2.49 9.38
CA ALA A 138 -1.87 3.92 9.61
C ALA A 138 -1.23 4.72 8.47
N SER A 139 -1.87 5.84 8.13
CA SER A 139 -1.34 6.81 7.18
C SER A 139 -0.80 8.02 7.94
N TYR A 140 0.45 8.37 7.65
CA TYR A 140 1.07 9.63 8.04
C TYR A 140 1.36 10.46 6.78
N SER A 141 1.91 11.66 6.95
CA SER A 141 2.30 12.50 5.81
C SER A 141 3.44 11.90 4.99
N ALA A 142 4.44 11.32 5.66
CA ALA A 142 5.67 10.84 5.04
C ALA A 142 5.84 9.31 5.02
N ARG A 143 4.89 8.58 5.60
CA ARG A 143 4.91 7.13 5.65
C ARG A 143 3.52 6.53 5.81
N THR A 144 3.38 5.29 5.37
CA THR A 144 2.21 4.45 5.64
C THR A 144 2.68 3.13 6.23
N THR A 145 2.12 2.76 7.38
CA THR A 145 2.42 1.48 8.04
C THR A 145 1.36 0.45 7.68
N LEU A 146 1.79 -0.80 7.63
CA LEU A 146 0.94 -1.98 7.57
C LEU A 146 1.51 -3.00 8.54
N GLU A 147 0.68 -3.55 9.41
CA GLU A 147 1.01 -4.55 10.41
C GLU A 147 0.08 -5.75 10.22
N MET A 148 0.67 -6.93 10.07
CA MET A 148 -0.04 -8.17 9.76
C MET A 148 0.76 -9.36 10.29
N ARG A 149 0.13 -10.54 10.34
CA ARG A 149 0.81 -11.82 10.60
C ARG A 149 1.89 -12.06 9.54
N GLU A 150 3.03 -12.59 9.94
CA GLU A 150 4.26 -12.59 9.13
C GLU A 150 4.11 -13.23 7.74
N ARG A 151 3.48 -14.40 7.62
CA ARG A 151 3.28 -15.03 6.31
C ARG A 151 2.34 -14.25 5.39
N GLU A 152 1.29 -13.64 5.95
CA GLU A 152 0.40 -12.77 5.17
C GLU A 152 1.12 -11.48 4.77
N MET A 153 1.95 -10.92 5.65
CA MET A 153 2.78 -9.76 5.34
C MET A 153 3.70 -10.05 4.16
N GLU A 154 4.40 -11.18 4.13
CA GLU A 154 5.26 -11.53 2.99
C GLU A 154 4.48 -11.55 1.67
N GLY A 155 3.28 -12.15 1.64
CA GLY A 155 2.43 -12.15 0.44
C GLY A 155 2.00 -10.74 0.02
N VAL A 156 1.58 -9.91 0.98
CA VAL A 156 1.14 -8.54 0.70
C VAL A 156 2.30 -7.62 0.29
N SER A 157 3.44 -7.72 0.96
CA SER A 157 4.66 -6.99 0.62
C SER A 157 5.12 -7.32 -0.80
N ARG A 158 4.94 -8.56 -1.25
CA ARG A 158 5.24 -8.96 -2.63
C ARG A 158 4.42 -8.18 -3.64
N VAL A 159 3.10 -8.10 -3.44
CA VAL A 159 2.22 -7.28 -4.26
C VAL A 159 2.63 -5.81 -4.23
N ILE A 160 2.94 -5.28 -3.04
CA ILE A 160 3.32 -3.88 -2.88
C ILE A 160 4.59 -3.55 -3.68
N ILE A 161 5.63 -4.40 -3.60
CA ILE A 161 6.94 -4.12 -4.20
C ILE A 161 6.97 -4.46 -5.70
N GLU A 162 6.30 -5.53 -6.14
CA GLU A 162 6.36 -5.99 -7.53
C GLU A 162 5.35 -5.30 -8.45
N ALA A 163 4.24 -4.79 -7.91
CA ALA A 163 3.19 -4.14 -8.70
C ALA A 163 3.39 -2.61 -8.82
N GLU A 164 2.45 -1.97 -9.51
CA GLU A 164 2.36 -0.50 -9.66
C GLU A 164 2.12 0.27 -8.35
N CYS A 165 2.13 -0.43 -7.20
CA CYS A 165 2.16 0.13 -5.86
C CYS A 165 3.55 0.62 -5.43
N PHE A 166 4.56 0.47 -6.28
CA PHE A 166 5.94 0.84 -5.99
C PHE A 166 6.69 1.26 -7.26
N ASP A 167 7.26 2.45 -7.22
CA ASP A 167 8.26 2.97 -8.15
C ASP A 167 9.60 3.10 -7.43
N PRO A 168 10.67 2.41 -7.85
CA PRO A 168 11.92 2.42 -7.11
C PRO A 168 12.62 3.79 -7.04
N ALA A 169 12.23 4.75 -7.88
CA ALA A 169 12.72 6.12 -7.80
C ALA A 169 11.87 7.03 -6.89
N ARG A 170 10.60 6.68 -6.62
CA ARG A 170 9.62 7.56 -5.96
C ARG A 170 9.11 7.00 -4.64
N ASP A 171 9.22 5.70 -4.44
CA ASP A 171 8.75 4.99 -3.27
C ASP A 171 9.91 4.24 -2.63
N ALA A 172 9.81 4.01 -1.33
CA ALA A 172 10.82 3.27 -0.60
C ALA A 172 10.20 2.46 0.53
N PHE A 173 10.68 1.22 0.68
CA PHE A 173 10.43 0.40 1.86
C PHE A 173 11.41 0.78 2.97
N ARG A 174 10.88 1.36 4.06
CA ARG A 174 11.67 2.04 5.10
C ARG A 174 11.10 1.86 6.50
N GLN A 175 11.60 0.88 7.24
CA GLN A 175 11.14 0.60 8.61
C GLN A 175 11.38 1.76 9.58
N PHE A 176 12.48 2.48 9.37
CA PHE A 176 12.78 3.74 10.04
C PHE A 176 13.55 4.69 9.10
N GLY A 177 13.75 5.94 9.53
CA GLY A 177 14.38 6.97 8.68
C GLY A 177 13.50 7.36 7.48
N CYS A 178 12.20 7.62 7.72
CA CYS A 178 11.21 7.90 6.67
C CYS A 178 11.25 9.34 6.12
N THR A 179 12.26 10.15 6.48
CA THR A 179 12.41 11.50 5.93
C THR A 179 12.61 11.43 4.42
N GLY A 180 11.89 12.25 3.66
CA GLY A 180 12.08 12.36 2.21
C GLY A 180 10.83 12.72 1.43
N ALA A 181 9.62 12.38 1.92
CA ALA A 181 8.36 12.52 1.17
C ALA A 181 8.21 13.87 0.47
N SER A 182 8.51 14.96 1.17
CA SER A 182 8.41 16.34 0.67
C SER A 182 9.73 16.94 0.18
N SER A 183 10.80 16.15 0.10
CA SER A 183 12.09 16.59 -0.40
C SER A 183 12.09 16.67 -1.93
N ARG A 184 12.92 17.54 -2.48
CA ARG A 184 13.27 17.48 -3.91
C ARG A 184 13.92 16.13 -4.22
N LEU A 185 13.68 15.65 -5.43
CA LEU A 185 14.39 14.51 -5.98
C LEU A 185 15.86 14.89 -6.22
N ASP A 186 16.73 13.90 -6.22
CA ASP A 186 18.13 14.10 -6.60
C ASP A 186 18.31 14.25 -8.12
N LYS A 187 19.57 14.37 -8.57
CA LYS A 187 19.91 14.53 -10.00
C LYS A 187 19.49 13.34 -10.89
N ASN A 188 19.27 12.16 -10.29
CA ASN A 188 18.85 10.94 -10.96
C ASN A 188 17.34 10.70 -10.78
N GLY A 189 16.59 11.68 -10.24
CA GLY A 189 15.17 11.55 -9.97
C GLY A 189 14.84 10.66 -8.76
N LEU A 190 15.85 10.30 -7.95
CA LEU A 190 15.69 9.42 -6.80
C LEU A 190 15.17 10.17 -5.58
N PHE A 191 14.23 9.53 -4.92
CA PHE A 191 13.65 9.92 -3.66
C PHE A 191 14.66 9.92 -2.52
N PHE A 192 14.78 11.04 -1.80
CA PHE A 192 15.72 11.18 -0.70
C PHE A 192 15.52 10.07 0.35
N ASP A 193 16.58 9.34 0.66
CA ASP A 193 16.66 8.36 1.75
C ASP A 193 17.81 8.72 2.69
N PRO A 194 17.57 9.04 3.97
CA PRO A 194 18.65 9.32 4.91
C PRO A 194 19.58 8.12 5.14
N MET A 195 19.15 6.90 4.80
CA MET A 195 19.93 5.69 4.94
C MET A 195 20.53 5.19 3.62
N ALA A 196 20.20 5.81 2.49
CA ALA A 196 20.60 5.36 1.16
C ALA A 196 20.36 3.85 0.95
N ARG A 197 19.11 3.39 1.13
CA ARG A 197 18.75 1.97 0.91
C ARG A 197 18.64 1.62 -0.56
N ILE A 198 18.36 2.61 -1.40
CA ILE A 198 18.26 2.47 -2.86
C ILE A 198 19.32 3.38 -3.48
N GLU A 199 20.03 2.87 -4.48
CA GLU A 199 21.01 3.59 -5.28
C GLU A 199 20.66 3.48 -6.77
N TYR A 200 21.00 4.51 -7.56
CA TYR A 200 20.86 4.46 -9.01
C TYR A 200 22.15 3.94 -9.64
N ASP A 201 22.06 2.88 -10.45
CA ASP A 201 23.17 2.35 -11.22
C ASP A 201 23.18 3.01 -12.63
N PRO A 202 24.16 3.88 -12.94
CA PRO A 202 24.22 4.56 -14.23
C PRO A 202 24.58 3.64 -15.40
N SER A 203 25.11 2.44 -15.14
CA SER A 203 25.50 1.49 -16.20
C SER A 203 24.29 0.75 -16.79
N THR A 204 23.27 0.48 -15.96
CA THR A 204 22.04 -0.22 -16.33
C THR A 204 20.85 0.74 -16.45
N GLY A 205 20.90 1.88 -15.77
CA GLY A 205 19.75 2.77 -15.61
C GLY A 205 18.72 2.26 -14.59
N HIS A 206 19.10 1.27 -13.78
CA HIS A 206 18.22 0.64 -12.79
C HIS A 206 18.45 1.21 -11.39
N TYR A 207 17.49 0.92 -10.51
CA TYR A 207 17.57 1.26 -9.09
C TYR A 207 17.81 -0.01 -8.28
N MET A 208 18.89 0.02 -7.50
CA MET A 208 19.38 -1.12 -6.75
C MET A 208 19.09 -0.91 -5.27
N GLN A 209 18.34 -1.83 -4.66
CA GLN A 209 18.24 -1.89 -3.21
C GLN A 209 19.55 -2.48 -2.66
N VAL A 210 20.32 -1.69 -1.91
CA VAL A 210 21.62 -2.09 -1.35
C VAL A 210 21.55 -2.41 0.15
N LYS A 211 20.42 -2.11 0.79
CA LYS A 211 20.13 -2.39 2.19
C LYS A 211 18.69 -2.87 2.35
N ASP A 212 18.43 -3.72 3.34
CA ASP A 212 17.06 -4.15 3.67
C ASP A 212 16.19 -2.98 4.18
N GLY A 213 14.92 -3.26 4.49
CA GLY A 213 14.01 -2.26 5.06
C GLY A 213 14.48 -1.61 6.37
N PHE A 214 15.31 -2.33 7.13
CA PHE A 214 15.94 -1.89 8.38
C PHE A 214 17.29 -1.20 8.15
N GLY A 215 17.70 -1.00 6.88
CA GLY A 215 18.93 -0.33 6.53
C GLY A 215 20.20 -1.16 6.79
N ILE A 216 20.06 -2.46 6.96
CA ILE A 216 21.19 -3.40 7.06
C ILE A 216 21.70 -3.67 5.65
N PRO A 217 23.02 -3.52 5.37
CA PRO A 217 23.59 -3.83 4.06
C PRO A 217 23.25 -5.24 3.59
N LEU A 218 22.85 -5.38 2.34
CA LEU A 218 22.64 -6.67 1.70
C LEU A 218 23.99 -7.20 1.19
N ASP A 219 24.22 -8.51 1.31
CA ASP A 219 25.39 -9.16 0.73
C ASP A 219 25.44 -8.99 -0.80
N LYS A 220 24.26 -8.98 -1.42
CA LYS A 220 24.06 -8.74 -2.85
C LYS A 220 22.95 -7.68 -3.03
N PRO A 221 23.19 -6.61 -3.80
CA PRO A 221 22.15 -5.67 -4.16
C PRO A 221 21.01 -6.34 -4.93
N VAL A 222 19.78 -5.89 -4.67
CA VAL A 222 18.57 -6.36 -5.35
C VAL A 222 18.18 -5.37 -6.44
N ASP A 223 18.08 -5.84 -7.67
CA ASP A 223 17.65 -5.02 -8.80
C ASP A 223 16.12 -4.80 -8.76
N LEU A 224 15.69 -3.56 -8.56
CA LEU A 224 14.28 -3.16 -8.58
C LEU A 224 13.79 -2.76 -9.97
N GLY A 225 14.68 -2.78 -10.95
CA GLY A 225 14.44 -2.34 -12.32
C GLY A 225 14.46 -0.82 -12.49
N PRO A 226 14.06 -0.34 -13.67
CA PRO A 226 13.96 1.08 -13.96
C PRO A 226 12.73 1.73 -13.30
N THR A 227 12.76 3.06 -13.18
CA THR A 227 11.57 3.86 -12.89
C THR A 227 10.71 4.02 -14.15
N LEU A 228 9.42 4.26 -13.98
CA LEU A 228 8.55 4.63 -15.09
C LEU A 228 8.96 5.99 -15.68
N PRO A 229 8.80 6.21 -17.00
CA PRO A 229 8.95 7.53 -17.61
C PRO A 229 8.06 8.59 -16.94
N GLU A 230 8.51 9.85 -16.88
CA GLU A 230 7.73 10.94 -16.24
C GLU A 230 6.31 11.08 -16.80
N GLU A 231 6.13 10.89 -18.11
CA GLU A 231 4.81 10.96 -18.74
C GLU A 231 3.86 9.88 -18.21
N GLU A 232 4.36 8.66 -18.04
CA GLU A 232 3.58 7.55 -17.49
C GLU A 232 3.28 7.76 -16.00
N LYS A 233 4.23 8.31 -15.23
CA LYS A 233 3.99 8.69 -13.84
C LYS A 233 2.92 9.78 -13.73
N ALA A 234 2.95 10.78 -14.60
CA ALA A 234 1.93 11.82 -14.65
C ALA A 234 0.53 11.23 -14.94
N LYS A 235 0.41 10.26 -15.86
CA LYS A 235 -0.86 9.58 -16.17
C LYS A 235 -1.38 8.71 -15.03
N ARG A 236 -0.48 8.08 -14.27
CA ARG A 236 -0.82 7.17 -13.15
C ARG A 236 -0.96 7.86 -11.80
N ASN A 237 -0.62 9.15 -11.75
CA ASN A 237 -0.56 9.91 -10.52
C ASN A 237 -1.90 9.91 -9.76
N VAL A 238 -1.82 9.77 -8.43
CA VAL A 238 -2.96 9.77 -7.51
C VAL A 238 -3.08 11.06 -6.69
N MET A 239 -2.23 12.05 -6.94
CA MET A 239 -2.26 13.35 -6.29
C MET A 239 -2.63 14.46 -7.28
N TYR A 240 -3.40 15.44 -6.82
CA TYR A 240 -3.61 16.64 -7.61
C TYR A 240 -2.38 17.52 -7.51
N MET A 241 -1.92 18.05 -8.64
CA MET A 241 -0.74 18.89 -8.74
C MET A 241 -1.10 20.22 -9.39
N ASN A 242 -0.43 21.32 -9.03
CA ASN A 242 -0.48 22.57 -9.78
C ASN A 242 0.45 22.50 -11.02
N THR A 243 0.51 23.56 -11.82
CA THR A 243 1.37 23.66 -13.01
C THR A 243 2.86 23.54 -12.71
N ASP A 244 3.27 23.84 -11.47
CA ASP A 244 4.66 23.74 -11.01
C ASP A 244 4.97 22.35 -10.44
N GLY A 245 4.01 21.41 -10.47
CA GLY A 245 4.16 20.06 -9.91
C GLY A 245 4.00 19.98 -8.39
N ASN A 246 3.45 21.00 -7.74
CA ASN A 246 3.19 21.01 -6.29
C ASN A 246 1.82 20.42 -5.94
N PRO A 247 1.69 19.61 -4.88
CA PRO A 247 0.41 19.06 -4.46
C PRO A 247 -0.66 20.13 -4.14
N VAL A 248 -1.89 19.90 -4.60
CA VAL A 248 -3.07 20.74 -4.32
C VAL A 248 -4.26 19.91 -3.83
N LEU A 249 -5.27 20.56 -3.24
CA LEU A 249 -6.34 19.86 -2.52
C LEU A 249 -7.28 19.02 -3.41
N ALA A 250 -7.63 19.53 -4.59
CA ALA A 250 -8.59 18.89 -5.50
C ALA A 250 -8.37 19.21 -6.99
N GLY A 251 -7.37 20.02 -7.35
CA GLY A 251 -7.18 20.49 -8.72
C GLY A 251 -8.49 21.10 -9.29
N PRO A 252 -8.86 20.80 -10.55
CA PRO A 252 -10.11 21.26 -11.16
C PRO A 252 -11.36 20.42 -10.77
N GLU A 253 -11.23 19.44 -9.88
CA GLU A 253 -12.29 18.46 -9.59
C GLU A 253 -13.36 19.01 -8.63
N TRP A 254 -14.39 19.63 -9.21
CA TRP A 254 -15.49 20.23 -8.45
C TRP A 254 -16.27 19.20 -7.61
N GLU A 255 -16.47 17.99 -8.11
CA GLU A 255 -17.27 16.95 -7.45
C GLU A 255 -16.62 16.52 -6.13
N VAL A 256 -15.29 16.34 -6.13
CA VAL A 256 -14.51 16.03 -4.92
C VAL A 256 -14.64 17.14 -3.88
N LEU A 257 -14.60 18.41 -4.30
CA LEU A 257 -14.81 19.54 -3.39
C LEU A 257 -16.23 19.56 -2.81
N VAL A 258 -17.24 19.27 -3.62
CA VAL A 258 -18.64 19.22 -3.17
C VAL A 258 -18.85 18.09 -2.17
N VAL A 259 -18.35 16.88 -2.43
CA VAL A 259 -18.47 15.76 -1.49
C VAL A 259 -17.72 16.07 -0.18
N LYS A 260 -16.51 16.61 -0.25
CA LYS A 260 -15.75 17.03 0.96
C LYS A 260 -16.52 18.06 1.79
N ARG A 261 -17.05 19.11 1.15
CA ARG A 261 -17.84 20.15 1.82
C ARG A 261 -19.15 19.58 2.40
N ARG A 262 -19.83 18.69 1.67
CA ARG A 262 -21.04 18.00 2.17
C ARG A 262 -20.73 17.19 3.41
N ILE A 263 -19.66 16.38 3.42
CA ILE A 263 -19.24 15.61 4.60
C ILE A 263 -18.97 16.54 5.79
N GLN A 264 -18.22 17.63 5.58
CA GLN A 264 -17.92 18.60 6.65
C GLN A 264 -19.20 19.23 7.21
N ALA A 265 -20.10 19.71 6.35
CA ALA A 265 -21.35 20.34 6.76
C ALA A 265 -22.23 19.36 7.54
N LEU A 266 -22.40 18.13 7.06
CA LEU A 266 -23.20 17.11 7.74
C LEU A 266 -22.61 16.73 9.10
N ARG A 267 -21.28 16.57 9.21
CA ARG A 267 -20.62 16.31 10.51
C ARG A 267 -20.81 17.47 11.49
N PHE A 268 -20.70 18.70 11.02
CA PHE A 268 -20.92 19.89 11.84
C PHE A 268 -22.36 19.97 12.36
N LEU A 269 -23.35 19.82 11.47
CA LEU A 269 -24.76 19.82 11.84
C LEU A 269 -25.10 18.70 12.82
N ALA A 270 -24.63 17.48 12.54
CA ALA A 270 -24.82 16.32 13.42
C ALA A 270 -24.22 16.56 14.81
N GLY A 271 -23.02 17.15 14.87
CA GLY A 271 -22.35 17.51 16.13
C GLY A 271 -23.09 18.57 16.95
N MET A 272 -23.78 19.51 16.28
CA MET A 272 -24.68 20.47 16.96
C MET A 272 -26.02 19.86 17.39
N GLY A 273 -26.39 18.72 16.81
CA GLY A 273 -27.65 18.03 17.07
C GLY A 273 -28.06 17.15 15.88
N PRO A 274 -28.17 15.82 16.02
CA PRO A 274 -28.44 14.93 14.89
C PRO A 274 -29.79 15.18 14.21
N TYR A 275 -30.77 15.71 14.95
CA TYR A 275 -32.09 16.12 14.42
C TYR A 275 -32.02 17.32 13.45
N LYS A 276 -30.87 18.02 13.39
CA LYS A 276 -30.63 19.11 12.42
C LYS A 276 -30.23 18.58 11.05
N LEU A 277 -30.00 17.28 10.92
CA LEU A 277 -29.78 16.62 9.64
C LEU A 277 -31.11 16.50 8.90
N ASN A 278 -31.43 17.48 8.08
CA ASN A 278 -32.36 17.23 6.98
C ASN A 278 -31.58 16.44 5.95
N GLY A 279 -31.82 15.13 5.84
CA GLY A 279 -31.10 14.19 4.95
C GLY A 279 -31.25 14.46 3.44
N LYS A 280 -31.51 15.70 3.04
CA LYS A 280 -31.56 16.20 1.67
C LYS A 280 -30.21 16.83 1.34
#